data_AF-A0A6V8EBF7-F1
#
_entry.id   AF-A0A6V8EBF7-F1
#
_cell.length_a   1.000
_cell.length_b   1.000
_cell.length_c   1.000
_cell.angle_alpha   90.00
_cell.angle_beta   90.00
_cell.angle_gamma   90.00
#
_symmetry.space_group_name_H-M   'P 1'
#
loop_
_entity.id
_entity.type
_entity.pdbx_description
1 polymer ?
#
loop_
_entity_poly.entity_id
_entity_poly.type
_entity_poly.pdbx_seq_one_letter_code
_entity_poly.pdbx_strand_id
1 'polypeptide(L)'
;RLGFQLGKRTNLSEFESIYGFKGDTNLAHVQAPMVQVGDILHPQTEEYGGLRPIVVPVGVDQDPHLRLTRGIAAKSNWFNIKTNNGPGILIGLSVQDDNAEIFGQQANGRIDKSKVSAIFAQVVERLTELGFSDINSNPKQGTIVVPSATKKDTTQIRLRLLQLEREMGGMGLLAPSSTYHHFAVGLTGEKMSSSKPKTTIFLDDDISTITKKIRKAYSGGQSTIEEHRRLGGNPDIDVAYQYLMYFFEQDDSYLAELNADYRSGKILAGDMKQICIDQATEWMNNHHELRSQTEHMISNFLAPDSK
;
A
#
# COMPACT_ATOMS: atom_id res chain seq x y z
N ARG A 1 8.18 -16.35 9.09
CA ARG A 1 7.27 -17.53 8.95
C ARG A 1 6.19 -17.31 7.90
N LEU A 2 5.39 -16.24 8.01
CA LEU A 2 4.26 -15.99 7.10
C LEU A 2 4.68 -15.93 5.62
N GLY A 3 5.74 -15.19 5.29
CA GLY A 3 6.27 -15.13 3.91
C GLY A 3 6.61 -16.51 3.31
N PHE A 4 7.14 -17.44 4.10
CA PHE A 4 7.42 -18.80 3.63
C PHE A 4 6.13 -19.59 3.37
N GLN A 5 5.14 -19.49 4.26
CA GLN A 5 3.85 -20.18 4.07
C GLN A 5 3.10 -19.64 2.85
N LEU A 6 3.08 -18.32 2.67
CA LEU A 6 2.45 -17.66 1.54
C LEU A 6 3.21 -17.85 0.22
N GLY A 7 4.52 -18.14 0.28
CA GLY A 7 5.33 -18.44 -0.91
C GLY A 7 4.82 -19.66 -1.69
N LYS A 8 4.07 -20.56 -1.04
CA LYS A 8 3.40 -21.69 -1.70
C LYS A 8 2.23 -21.28 -2.62
N ARG A 9 1.80 -20.01 -2.57
CA ARG A 9 0.65 -19.48 -3.34
C ARG A 9 1.07 -18.69 -4.59
N THR A 10 2.35 -18.68 -4.91
CA THR A 10 2.93 -18.00 -6.07
C THR A 10 3.96 -18.91 -6.74
N ASN A 11 4.37 -18.58 -7.95
CA ASN A 11 5.41 -19.31 -8.69
C ASN A 11 6.47 -18.36 -9.24
N LEU A 12 7.56 -18.93 -9.77
CA LEU A 12 8.68 -18.15 -10.28
C LEU A 12 8.29 -17.28 -11.48
N SER A 13 7.45 -17.77 -12.38
CA SER A 13 7.01 -16.99 -13.55
C SER A 13 6.22 -15.73 -13.17
N GLU A 14 5.39 -15.80 -12.13
CA GLU A 14 4.70 -14.62 -11.56
C GLU A 14 5.74 -13.62 -11.03
N PHE A 15 6.80 -14.08 -10.36
CA PHE A 15 7.88 -13.24 -9.84
C PHE A 15 8.73 -12.61 -10.95
N GLU A 16 9.10 -13.38 -11.98
CA GLU A 16 9.82 -12.90 -13.15
C GLU A 16 9.04 -11.78 -13.85
N SER A 17 7.72 -11.91 -13.97
CA SER A 17 6.87 -10.90 -14.63
C SER A 17 6.79 -9.58 -13.86
N ILE A 18 6.93 -9.61 -12.53
CA ILE A 18 6.76 -8.43 -11.67
C ILE A 18 8.10 -7.75 -11.40
N TYR A 19 9.15 -8.52 -11.12
CA TYR A 19 10.45 -8.00 -10.69
C TYR A 19 11.56 -8.14 -11.75
N GLY A 20 11.28 -8.80 -12.87
CA GLY A 20 12.26 -9.00 -13.94
C GLY A 20 13.39 -9.94 -13.56
N PHE A 21 13.15 -10.86 -12.61
CA PHE A 21 14.15 -11.85 -12.20
C PHE A 21 14.58 -12.73 -13.37
N LYS A 22 15.84 -13.16 -13.32
CA LYS A 22 16.53 -13.94 -14.35
C LYS A 22 17.37 -15.03 -13.68
N GLY A 23 17.92 -15.95 -14.47
CA GLY A 23 18.73 -17.06 -13.97
C GLY A 23 19.98 -16.67 -13.17
N ASP A 24 20.44 -15.43 -13.28
CA ASP A 24 21.55 -14.84 -12.51
C ASP A 24 21.09 -14.11 -11.23
N THR A 25 19.78 -14.01 -10.98
CA THR A 25 19.24 -13.37 -9.78
C THR A 25 19.49 -14.23 -8.55
N ASN A 26 20.13 -13.66 -7.53
CA ASN A 26 20.42 -14.39 -6.30
C ASN A 26 19.14 -14.73 -5.51
N LEU A 27 19.15 -15.85 -4.78
CA LEU A 27 17.96 -16.35 -4.08
C LEU A 27 17.49 -15.45 -2.93
N ALA A 28 18.37 -14.67 -2.31
CA ALA A 28 17.98 -13.71 -1.28
C ALA A 28 17.09 -12.60 -1.88
N HIS A 29 17.43 -12.13 -3.09
CA HIS A 29 16.64 -11.16 -3.84
C HIS A 29 15.30 -11.76 -4.29
N VAL A 30 15.29 -13.05 -4.68
CA VAL A 30 14.03 -13.76 -5.00
C VAL A 30 13.13 -13.93 -3.77
N GLN A 31 13.70 -14.09 -2.57
CA GLN A 31 12.95 -14.25 -1.33
C GLN A 31 12.40 -12.93 -0.78
N ALA A 32 13.09 -11.81 -1.00
CA ALA A 32 12.74 -10.50 -0.43
C ALA A 32 11.27 -10.08 -0.66
N PRO A 33 10.67 -10.26 -1.86
CA PRO A 33 9.25 -9.95 -2.06
C PRO A 33 8.31 -10.71 -1.11
N MET A 34 8.61 -11.97 -0.78
CA MET A 34 7.77 -12.74 0.14
C MET A 34 7.92 -12.30 1.59
N VAL A 35 9.09 -11.75 1.97
CA VAL A 35 9.27 -11.12 3.28
C VAL A 35 8.37 -9.89 3.36
N GLN A 36 8.38 -9.03 2.35
CA GLN A 36 7.54 -7.83 2.28
C GLN A 36 6.04 -8.13 2.26
N VAL A 37 5.61 -9.18 1.55
CA VAL A 37 4.22 -9.69 1.64
C VAL A 37 3.88 -10.09 3.08
N GLY A 38 4.83 -10.75 3.75
CA GLY A 38 4.75 -11.06 5.17
C GLY A 38 4.60 -9.80 6.01
N ASP A 39 5.44 -8.78 5.81
CA ASP A 39 5.40 -7.52 6.55
C ASP A 39 4.05 -6.82 6.42
N ILE A 40 3.44 -6.85 5.24
CA ILE A 40 2.11 -6.25 5.00
C ILE A 40 1.00 -7.04 5.70
N LEU A 41 1.06 -8.37 5.71
CA LEU A 41 -0.05 -9.22 6.17
C LEU A 41 0.11 -9.70 7.63
N HIS A 42 1.31 -9.68 8.19
CA HIS A 42 1.59 -10.14 9.55
C HIS A 42 0.80 -9.39 10.64
N PRO A 43 0.44 -8.09 10.51
CA PRO A 43 -0.35 -7.45 11.55
C PRO A 43 -1.75 -8.06 11.68
N GLN A 44 -2.19 -8.87 10.72
CA GLN A 44 -3.47 -9.58 10.80
C GLN A 44 -3.38 -10.88 11.62
N THR A 45 -2.20 -11.37 12.02
CA THR A 45 -2.14 -12.59 12.84
C THR A 45 -2.63 -12.30 14.27
N GLU A 46 -3.09 -13.34 14.96
CA GLU A 46 -3.61 -13.22 16.33
C GLU A 46 -2.59 -12.58 17.29
N GLU A 47 -1.30 -12.87 17.10
CA GLU A 47 -0.21 -12.32 17.93
C GLU A 47 -0.08 -10.80 17.81
N TYR A 48 -0.33 -10.22 16.64
CA TYR A 48 -0.06 -8.80 16.40
C TYR A 48 -1.32 -7.92 16.43
N GLY A 49 -2.52 -8.51 16.43
CA GLY A 49 -3.78 -7.79 16.63
C GLY A 49 -4.98 -8.34 15.87
N GLY A 50 -4.88 -9.55 15.31
CA GLY A 50 -6.01 -10.28 14.75
C GLY A 50 -6.54 -9.72 13.44
N LEU A 51 -7.66 -10.28 12.97
CA LEU A 51 -8.24 -9.96 11.67
C LEU A 51 -8.64 -8.48 11.60
N ARG A 52 -7.95 -7.71 10.75
CA ARG A 52 -8.27 -6.29 10.54
C ARG A 52 -7.87 -5.79 9.16
N PRO A 53 -8.60 -4.80 8.62
CA PRO A 53 -8.20 -4.13 7.40
C PRO A 53 -6.83 -3.44 7.54
N ILE A 54 -6.02 -3.51 6.48
CA ILE A 54 -4.71 -2.85 6.40
C ILE A 54 -4.73 -1.87 5.22
N VAL A 55 -4.16 -0.69 5.42
CA VAL A 55 -3.91 0.32 4.38
C VAL A 55 -2.41 0.51 4.25
N VAL A 56 -1.88 0.36 3.03
CA VAL A 56 -0.45 0.54 2.73
C VAL A 56 -0.27 1.78 1.85
N PRO A 57 0.36 2.87 2.34
CA PRO A 57 0.70 4.02 1.52
C PRO A 57 1.94 3.72 0.68
N VAL A 58 1.83 3.87 -0.64
CA VAL A 58 2.93 3.55 -1.56
C VAL A 58 3.03 4.54 -2.73
N GLY A 59 4.21 4.62 -3.34
CA GLY A 59 4.36 5.23 -4.65
C GLY A 59 3.71 4.34 -5.74
N VAL A 60 3.35 4.94 -6.87
CA VAL A 60 2.70 4.20 -7.98
C VAL A 60 3.54 3.05 -8.54
N ASP A 61 4.87 3.14 -8.45
CA ASP A 61 5.79 2.09 -8.93
C ASP A 61 5.75 0.80 -8.10
N GLN A 62 5.20 0.83 -6.88
CA GLN A 62 5.03 -0.34 -6.01
C GLN A 62 3.70 -1.06 -6.22
N ASP A 63 2.81 -0.55 -7.07
CA ASP A 63 1.51 -1.18 -7.34
C ASP A 63 1.61 -2.66 -7.77
N PRO A 64 2.57 -3.08 -8.61
CA PRO A 64 2.74 -4.49 -8.96
C PRO A 64 2.95 -5.39 -7.73
N HIS A 65 3.75 -4.94 -6.75
CA HIS A 65 3.97 -5.67 -5.50
C HIS A 65 2.68 -5.74 -4.65
N LEU A 66 1.91 -4.65 -4.59
CA LEU A 66 0.64 -4.63 -3.87
C LEU A 66 -0.40 -5.55 -4.53
N ARG A 67 -0.45 -5.62 -5.87
CA ARG A 67 -1.30 -6.56 -6.60
C ARG A 67 -0.93 -8.01 -6.29
N LEU A 68 0.36 -8.33 -6.27
CA LEU A 68 0.85 -9.64 -5.83
C LEU A 68 0.38 -9.96 -4.41
N THR A 69 0.56 -9.03 -3.48
CA THR A 69 0.17 -9.20 -2.07
C THR A 69 -1.33 -9.47 -1.93
N ARG A 70 -2.17 -8.69 -2.62
CA ARG A 70 -3.64 -8.92 -2.66
C ARG A 70 -3.99 -10.27 -3.28
N GLY A 71 -3.31 -10.65 -4.36
CA GLY A 71 -3.49 -11.93 -5.04
C GLY A 71 -3.14 -13.11 -4.14
N ILE A 72 -2.02 -13.04 -3.44
CA ILE A 72 -1.58 -14.06 -2.48
C ILE A 72 -2.57 -14.18 -1.32
N ALA A 73 -3.01 -13.07 -0.73
CA ALA A 73 -4.03 -13.08 0.32
C ALA A 73 -5.35 -13.70 -0.19
N ALA A 74 -5.79 -13.35 -1.40
CA ALA A 74 -6.98 -13.94 -1.98
C ALA A 74 -6.82 -15.45 -2.26
N LYS A 75 -5.66 -15.88 -2.78
CA LYS A 75 -5.35 -17.29 -3.04
C LYS A 75 -5.26 -18.13 -1.76
N SER A 76 -4.95 -17.53 -0.60
CA SER A 76 -4.99 -18.26 0.69
C SER A 76 -6.40 -18.48 1.22
N ASN A 77 -7.40 -17.71 0.77
CA ASN A 77 -8.74 -17.74 1.35
C ASN A 77 -9.53 -18.99 0.93
N TRP A 78 -10.17 -19.62 1.90
CA TRP A 78 -10.97 -20.83 1.70
C TRP A 78 -12.35 -20.50 1.13
N PHE A 79 -12.85 -19.29 1.39
CA PHE A 79 -14.15 -18.82 0.90
C PHE A 79 -13.96 -17.57 0.02
N ASN A 80 -14.39 -17.68 -1.24
CA ASN A 80 -14.15 -16.67 -2.27
C ASN A 80 -15.45 -16.04 -2.75
N ILE A 81 -15.58 -14.73 -2.59
CA ILE A 81 -16.79 -13.98 -2.98
C ILE A 81 -16.64 -13.44 -4.39
N LYS A 82 -17.64 -13.69 -5.23
CA LYS A 82 -17.78 -13.18 -6.60
C LYS A 82 -19.17 -12.60 -6.82
N THR A 83 -19.31 -11.74 -7.83
CA THR A 83 -20.65 -11.34 -8.29
C THR A 83 -21.31 -12.55 -8.94
N ASN A 84 -22.58 -12.80 -8.61
CA ASN A 84 -23.34 -13.89 -9.24
C ASN A 84 -23.75 -13.50 -10.66
N ASN A 85 -23.92 -14.47 -11.56
CA ASN A 85 -24.46 -14.20 -12.90
C ASN A 85 -25.96 -13.83 -12.86
N GLY A 86 -26.65 -14.19 -11.77
CA GLY A 86 -27.99 -13.73 -11.41
C GLY A 86 -27.96 -12.71 -10.27
N PRO A 87 -29.08 -12.53 -9.54
CA PRO A 87 -29.10 -11.65 -8.38
C PRO A 87 -28.14 -12.15 -7.29
N GLY A 88 -27.60 -11.21 -6.52
CA GLY A 88 -26.81 -11.49 -5.35
C GLY A 88 -25.32 -11.69 -5.57
N ILE A 89 -24.69 -12.33 -4.60
CA ILE A 89 -23.28 -12.74 -4.65
C ILE A 89 -23.16 -14.26 -4.60
N LEU A 90 -22.06 -14.76 -5.13
CA LEU A 90 -21.67 -16.16 -5.12
C LEU A 90 -20.45 -16.33 -4.19
N ILE A 91 -20.54 -17.24 -3.24
CA ILE A 91 -19.45 -17.67 -2.37
C ILE A 91 -19.00 -19.06 -2.86
N GLY A 92 -17.78 -19.14 -3.37
CA GLY A 92 -17.15 -20.39 -3.77
C GLY A 92 -16.20 -20.90 -2.69
N LEU A 93 -16.27 -22.20 -2.41
CA LEU A 93 -15.33 -22.89 -1.55
C LEU A 93 -14.07 -23.25 -2.36
N SER A 94 -12.90 -23.05 -1.76
CA SER A 94 -11.61 -23.39 -2.34
C SER A 94 -10.96 -24.51 -1.53
N VAL A 95 -10.93 -25.71 -2.09
CA VAL A 95 -10.16 -26.83 -1.55
C VAL A 95 -8.70 -26.65 -1.95
N GLN A 96 -7.81 -26.74 -0.97
CA GLN A 96 -6.37 -26.50 -1.06
C GLN A 96 -5.66 -27.61 -0.27
N ASP A 97 -4.38 -27.87 -0.55
CA ASP A 97 -3.64 -28.97 0.09
C ASP A 97 -3.65 -28.92 1.63
N ASP A 98 -3.68 -27.71 2.21
CA ASP A 98 -3.67 -27.46 3.66
C ASP A 98 -5.05 -27.55 4.32
N ASN A 99 -6.14 -27.53 3.54
CA ASN A 99 -7.50 -27.62 4.07
C ASN A 99 -8.29 -28.85 3.55
N ALA A 100 -7.67 -29.65 2.68
CA ALA A 100 -8.29 -30.79 2.01
C ALA A 100 -8.97 -31.76 2.99
N GLU A 101 -8.30 -32.13 4.09
CA GLU A 101 -8.84 -33.05 5.11
C GLU A 101 -10.04 -32.46 5.87
N ILE A 102 -9.99 -31.15 6.15
CA ILE A 102 -11.09 -30.39 6.78
C ILE A 102 -12.30 -30.41 5.84
N PHE A 103 -12.07 -30.18 4.55
CA PHE A 103 -13.08 -30.20 3.49
C PHE A 103 -13.49 -31.62 3.08
N GLY A 104 -13.10 -32.63 3.86
CA GLY A 104 -13.55 -34.01 3.70
C GLY A 104 -12.85 -34.79 2.59
N GLN A 105 -11.79 -34.26 1.98
CA GLN A 105 -10.98 -34.99 1.03
C GLN A 105 -10.11 -36.01 1.78
N GLN A 106 -10.35 -37.29 1.49
CA GLN A 106 -9.61 -38.40 2.07
C GLN A 106 -8.37 -38.71 1.23
N ALA A 107 -7.37 -39.37 1.83
CA ALA A 107 -6.12 -39.78 1.15
C ALA A 107 -6.35 -40.68 -0.09
N ASN A 108 -7.49 -41.36 -0.17
CA ASN A 108 -7.90 -42.20 -1.31
C ASN A 108 -8.64 -41.41 -2.41
N GLY A 109 -8.72 -40.08 -2.31
CA GLY A 109 -9.42 -39.19 -3.25
C GLY A 109 -10.94 -39.16 -3.09
N ARG A 110 -11.54 -39.90 -2.14
CA ARG A 110 -12.97 -39.83 -1.84
C ARG A 110 -13.30 -38.58 -1.03
N ILE A 111 -14.51 -38.08 -1.21
CA ILE A 111 -15.04 -36.92 -0.51
C ILE A 111 -16.03 -37.39 0.55
N ASP A 112 -15.75 -37.05 1.80
CA ASP A 112 -16.69 -37.19 2.91
C ASP A 112 -17.77 -36.11 2.84
N LYS A 113 -18.93 -36.50 2.31
CA LYS A 113 -20.09 -35.62 2.14
C LYS A 113 -20.61 -35.06 3.46
N SER A 114 -20.39 -35.76 4.58
CA SER A 114 -20.86 -35.29 5.89
C SER A 114 -20.06 -34.08 6.35
N LYS A 115 -18.72 -34.13 6.23
CA LYS A 115 -17.81 -33.01 6.52
C LYS A 115 -18.10 -31.81 5.63
N VAL A 116 -18.26 -32.02 4.31
CA VAL A 116 -18.63 -30.94 3.39
C VAL A 116 -19.95 -30.30 3.81
N SER A 117 -20.98 -31.10 4.10
CA SER A 117 -22.28 -30.58 4.52
C SER A 117 -22.19 -29.76 5.82
N ALA A 118 -21.34 -30.17 6.76
CA ALA A 118 -21.10 -29.43 8.00
C ALA A 118 -20.42 -28.08 7.77
N ILE A 119 -19.47 -27.97 6.83
CA ILE A 119 -18.85 -26.68 6.45
C ILE A 119 -19.91 -25.76 5.84
N PHE A 120 -20.73 -26.27 4.93
CA PHE A 120 -21.81 -25.49 4.33
C PHE A 120 -22.81 -25.00 5.38
N ALA A 121 -23.18 -25.84 6.35
CA ALA A 121 -24.05 -25.44 7.45
C ALA A 121 -23.44 -24.28 8.27
N GLN A 122 -22.14 -24.35 8.61
CA GLN A 122 -21.46 -23.26 9.31
C GLN A 122 -21.42 -21.97 8.49
N VAL A 123 -21.17 -22.04 7.18
CA VAL A 123 -21.20 -20.84 6.33
C VAL A 123 -22.61 -20.23 6.29
N VAL A 124 -23.65 -21.07 6.12
CA VAL A 124 -25.05 -20.60 6.12
C VAL A 124 -25.41 -19.97 7.47
N GLU A 125 -24.98 -20.56 8.59
CA GLU A 125 -25.15 -20.00 9.93
C GLU A 125 -24.51 -18.60 10.04
N ARG A 126 -23.24 -18.46 9.65
CA ARG A 126 -22.54 -17.16 9.65
C ARG A 126 -23.22 -16.10 8.78
N LEU A 127 -23.80 -16.49 7.65
CA LEU A 127 -24.56 -15.57 6.80
C LEU A 127 -25.92 -15.22 7.41
N THR A 128 -26.56 -16.16 8.09
CA THR A 128 -27.83 -15.92 8.80
C THR A 128 -27.64 -14.96 9.97
N GLU A 129 -26.53 -15.07 10.71
CA GLU A 129 -26.13 -14.12 11.75
C GLU A 129 -25.96 -12.68 11.22
N LEU A 130 -25.58 -12.52 9.95
CA LEU A 130 -25.51 -11.21 9.27
C LEU A 130 -26.88 -10.70 8.79
N GLY A 131 -27.95 -11.49 8.96
CA GLY A 131 -29.32 -11.11 8.60
C GLY A 131 -29.79 -11.59 7.22
N PHE A 132 -29.02 -12.45 6.54
CA PHE A 132 -29.46 -13.02 5.26
C PHE A 132 -30.38 -14.23 5.48
N SER A 133 -31.56 -14.21 4.88
CA SER A 133 -32.56 -15.28 4.98
C SER A 133 -32.66 -16.15 3.72
N ASP A 134 -32.43 -15.56 2.54
CA ASP A 134 -32.39 -16.28 1.26
C ASP A 134 -30.95 -16.71 0.96
N ILE A 135 -30.62 -17.95 1.29
CA ILE A 135 -29.28 -18.53 1.10
C ILE A 135 -29.42 -19.88 0.41
N ASN A 136 -28.91 -19.96 -0.83
CA ASN A 136 -28.99 -21.14 -1.67
C ASN A 136 -27.64 -21.86 -1.69
N SER A 137 -27.53 -22.97 -0.96
CA SER A 137 -26.30 -23.78 -0.90
C SER A 137 -26.31 -24.92 -1.93
N ASN A 138 -25.17 -25.13 -2.59
CA ASN A 138 -24.94 -26.25 -3.49
C ASN A 138 -23.62 -26.97 -3.16
N PRO A 139 -23.63 -27.91 -2.20
CA PRO A 139 -22.45 -28.67 -1.78
C PRO A 139 -21.76 -29.43 -2.92
N LYS A 140 -22.52 -29.90 -3.91
CA LYS A 140 -21.96 -30.63 -5.06
C LYS A 140 -21.09 -29.75 -5.95
N GLN A 141 -21.44 -28.47 -6.07
CA GLN A 141 -20.69 -27.50 -6.87
C GLN A 141 -19.73 -26.64 -6.03
N GLY A 142 -19.66 -26.85 -4.71
CA GLY A 142 -18.79 -26.05 -3.85
C GLY A 142 -19.21 -24.58 -3.75
N THR A 143 -20.50 -24.26 -3.92
CA THR A 143 -20.97 -22.87 -4.03
C THR A 143 -22.18 -22.55 -3.17
N ILE A 144 -22.25 -21.32 -2.68
CA ILE A 144 -23.39 -20.76 -1.95
C ILE A 144 -23.76 -19.43 -2.61
N VAL A 145 -25.03 -19.25 -2.94
CA VAL A 145 -25.57 -18.01 -3.51
C VAL A 145 -26.39 -17.29 -2.45
N VAL A 146 -26.17 -15.99 -2.29
CA VAL A 146 -26.97 -15.13 -1.41
C VAL A 146 -27.67 -14.08 -2.29
N PRO A 147 -28.90 -14.32 -2.78
CA PRO A 147 -29.55 -13.49 -3.79
C PRO A 147 -29.80 -12.04 -3.34
N SER A 148 -30.07 -11.83 -2.04
CA SER A 148 -30.34 -10.50 -1.49
C SER A 148 -29.08 -9.66 -1.22
N ALA A 149 -27.89 -10.27 -1.23
CA ALA A 149 -26.65 -9.58 -0.91
C ALA A 149 -26.19 -8.68 -2.07
N THR A 150 -25.76 -7.48 -1.75
CA THR A 150 -25.26 -6.49 -2.71
C THR A 150 -23.73 -6.35 -2.64
N LYS A 151 -23.16 -5.53 -3.51
CA LYS A 151 -21.72 -5.18 -3.46
C LYS A 151 -21.32 -4.53 -2.13
N LYS A 152 -22.23 -3.81 -1.46
CA LYS A 152 -21.95 -3.16 -0.17
C LYS A 152 -21.76 -4.19 0.95
N ASP A 153 -22.44 -5.32 0.86
CA ASP A 153 -22.40 -6.38 1.87
C ASP A 153 -21.14 -7.26 1.78
N THR A 154 -20.46 -7.21 0.63
CA THR A 154 -19.29 -8.05 0.33
C THR A 154 -18.19 -7.91 1.39
N THR A 155 -17.97 -6.72 1.94
CA THR A 155 -16.94 -6.50 2.96
C THR A 155 -17.30 -7.19 4.28
N GLN A 156 -18.54 -7.03 4.75
CA GLN A 156 -18.99 -7.65 6.01
C GLN A 156 -19.03 -9.18 5.88
N ILE A 157 -19.55 -9.69 4.77
CA ILE A 157 -19.56 -11.13 4.49
C ILE A 157 -18.14 -11.68 4.43
N ARG A 158 -17.21 -10.99 3.75
CA ARG A 158 -15.79 -11.40 3.71
C ARG A 158 -15.19 -11.50 5.10
N LEU A 159 -15.38 -10.48 5.95
CA LEU A 159 -14.86 -10.49 7.31
C LEU A 159 -15.37 -11.70 8.10
N ARG A 160 -16.68 -11.98 8.01
CA ARG A 160 -17.28 -13.11 8.74
C ARG A 160 -16.79 -14.45 8.25
N LEU A 161 -16.60 -14.62 6.94
CA LEU A 161 -16.05 -15.85 6.36
C LEU A 161 -14.56 -16.04 6.71
N LEU A 162 -13.77 -14.97 6.78
CA LEU A 162 -12.37 -15.06 7.20
C LEU A 162 -12.23 -15.37 8.70
N GLN A 163 -13.16 -14.89 9.54
CA GLN A 163 -13.24 -15.31 10.94
C GLN A 163 -13.53 -16.81 11.05
N LEU A 164 -14.53 -17.31 10.32
CA LEU A 164 -14.83 -18.74 10.26
C LEU A 164 -13.62 -19.56 9.76
N GLU A 165 -12.91 -19.07 8.74
CA GLU A 165 -11.68 -19.70 8.27
C GLU A 165 -10.63 -19.83 9.37
N ARG A 166 -10.43 -18.79 10.19
CA ARG A 166 -9.49 -18.83 11.33
C ARG A 166 -9.93 -19.78 12.43
N GLU A 167 -11.23 -19.82 12.74
CA GLU A 167 -11.80 -20.77 13.71
C GLU A 167 -11.54 -22.22 13.32
N MET A 168 -11.47 -22.50 12.01
CA MET A 168 -11.14 -23.82 11.47
C MET A 168 -9.63 -24.06 11.27
N GLY A 169 -8.77 -23.12 11.69
CA GLY A 169 -7.31 -23.24 11.61
C GLY A 169 -6.67 -22.70 10.32
N GLY A 170 -7.44 -22.05 9.45
CA GLY A 170 -6.92 -21.32 8.30
C GLY A 170 -6.30 -19.96 8.66
N MET A 171 -5.69 -19.29 7.68
CA MET A 171 -5.04 -17.99 7.93
C MET A 171 -6.05 -16.85 8.02
N GLY A 172 -7.11 -16.89 7.21
CA GLY A 172 -8.14 -15.85 7.11
C GLY A 172 -7.53 -14.47 6.91
N LEU A 173 -6.97 -14.19 5.73
CA LEU A 173 -6.28 -12.94 5.44
C LEU A 173 -7.14 -11.99 4.59
N LEU A 174 -7.18 -10.73 4.97
CA LEU A 174 -7.72 -9.66 4.13
C LEU A 174 -6.65 -9.16 3.18
N ALA A 175 -7.05 -8.97 1.94
CA ALA A 175 -6.23 -8.23 0.97
C ALA A 175 -6.04 -6.78 1.46
N PRO A 176 -4.81 -6.23 1.39
CA PRO A 176 -4.55 -4.86 1.81
C PRO A 176 -5.21 -3.86 0.86
N SER A 177 -5.71 -2.77 1.45
CA SER A 177 -6.00 -1.52 0.75
C SER A 177 -4.71 -0.73 0.56
N SER A 178 -4.71 0.23 -0.35
CA SER A 178 -3.54 1.08 -0.58
C SER A 178 -3.93 2.49 -0.98
N THR A 179 -3.11 3.45 -0.58
CA THR A 179 -3.15 4.83 -1.07
C THR A 179 -1.91 5.08 -1.93
N TYR A 180 -2.05 5.88 -2.97
CA TYR A 180 -0.98 6.17 -3.92
C TYR A 180 -0.59 7.63 -3.82
N HIS A 181 0.71 7.90 -3.65
CA HIS A 181 1.26 9.25 -3.65
C HIS A 181 2.16 9.47 -4.87
N HIS A 182 2.21 10.73 -5.32
CA HIS A 182 3.16 11.16 -6.32
C HIS A 182 4.58 11.13 -5.75
N PHE A 183 5.57 10.86 -6.61
CA PHE A 183 6.95 10.99 -6.20
C PHE A 183 7.30 12.45 -5.99
N ALA A 184 8.04 12.72 -4.92
CA ALA A 184 8.73 13.98 -4.76
C ALA A 184 9.69 14.18 -5.95
N VAL A 185 9.60 15.36 -6.56
CA VAL A 185 10.54 15.77 -7.59
C VAL A 185 11.92 15.97 -6.97
N GLY A 186 12.96 15.58 -7.69
CA GLY A 186 14.33 15.97 -7.39
C GLY A 186 14.59 17.42 -7.80
N LEU A 187 15.67 17.99 -7.28
CA LEU A 187 16.00 19.40 -7.48
C LEU A 187 16.25 19.79 -8.94
N THR A 188 16.51 18.83 -9.81
CA THR A 188 16.72 19.06 -11.25
C THR A 188 15.44 18.87 -12.09
N GLY A 189 14.30 18.58 -11.46
CA GLY A 189 13.03 18.25 -12.14
C GLY A 189 12.85 16.77 -12.49
N GLU A 190 13.88 15.93 -12.27
CA GLU A 190 13.80 14.47 -12.42
C GLU A 190 13.36 13.77 -11.13
N LYS A 191 13.27 12.43 -11.09
CA LYS A 191 13.00 11.67 -9.85
C LYS A 191 14.11 11.91 -8.82
N MET A 192 13.73 12.16 -7.56
CA MET A 192 14.66 12.25 -6.44
C MET A 192 15.46 10.94 -6.29
N SER A 193 16.78 11.04 -6.07
CA SER A 193 17.66 9.88 -5.92
C SER A 193 18.74 10.12 -4.87
N SER A 194 18.91 9.16 -3.96
CA SER A 194 20.00 9.15 -2.98
C SER A 194 21.38 8.97 -3.63
N SER A 195 21.44 8.28 -4.79
CA SER A 195 22.69 8.09 -5.55
C SER A 195 23.19 9.37 -6.25
N LYS A 196 22.37 10.42 -6.30
CA LYS A 196 22.71 11.74 -6.82
C LYS A 196 22.52 12.80 -5.71
N PRO A 197 23.43 12.93 -4.72
CA PRO A 197 23.24 13.80 -3.56
C PRO A 197 22.95 15.28 -3.87
N LYS A 198 23.38 15.75 -5.05
CA LYS A 198 23.14 17.13 -5.51
C LYS A 198 21.69 17.38 -5.94
N THR A 199 20.93 16.34 -6.23
CA THR A 199 19.53 16.43 -6.71
C THR A 199 18.51 16.25 -5.60
N THR A 200 18.96 16.09 -4.34
CA THR A 200 18.10 15.67 -3.23
C THR A 200 18.46 16.47 -1.98
N ILE A 201 17.45 16.88 -1.20
CA ILE A 201 17.63 17.43 0.14
C ILE A 201 17.52 16.27 1.12
N PHE A 202 18.54 16.08 1.96
CA PHE A 202 18.50 15.10 3.04
C PHE A 202 18.08 15.78 4.35
N LEU A 203 17.45 15.00 5.22
CA LEU A 203 16.95 15.51 6.51
C LEU A 203 18.08 15.85 7.48
N ASP A 204 19.31 15.41 7.23
CA ASP A 204 20.52 15.72 7.99
C ASP A 204 21.42 16.75 7.30
N ASP A 205 21.02 17.30 6.15
CA ASP A 205 21.75 18.41 5.53
C ASP A 205 21.73 19.65 6.44
N ASP A 206 22.84 20.39 6.47
CA ASP A 206 22.89 21.71 7.12
C ASP A 206 22.13 22.77 6.31
N ILE A 207 21.64 23.81 6.99
CA ILE A 207 20.86 24.90 6.38
C ILE A 207 21.61 25.58 5.22
N SER A 208 22.94 25.70 5.31
CA SER A 208 23.74 26.32 4.24
C SER A 208 23.77 25.45 2.96
N THR A 209 23.80 24.13 3.14
CA THR A 209 23.73 23.15 2.06
C THR A 209 22.36 23.15 1.41
N ILE A 210 21.29 23.15 2.21
CA ILE A 210 19.89 23.26 1.73
C ILE A 210 19.69 24.53 0.91
N THR A 211 20.14 25.67 1.44
CA THR A 211 20.08 26.97 0.75
C THR A 211 20.75 26.91 -0.62
N LYS A 212 21.97 26.35 -0.70
CA LYS A 212 22.70 26.20 -1.98
C LYS A 212 21.99 25.26 -2.95
N LYS A 213 21.37 24.19 -2.44
CA LYS A 213 20.60 23.21 -3.20
C LYS A 213 19.34 23.84 -3.81
N ILE A 214 18.51 24.53 -3.02
CA ILE A 214 17.29 25.20 -3.49
C ILE A 214 17.62 26.32 -4.49
N ARG A 215 18.67 27.12 -4.24
CA ARG A 215 19.12 28.15 -5.20
C ARG A 215 19.43 27.59 -6.59
N LYS A 216 19.97 26.36 -6.65
CA LYS A 216 20.31 25.64 -7.90
C LYS A 216 19.17 24.80 -8.46
N ALA A 217 18.04 24.72 -7.77
CA ALA A 217 16.92 23.92 -8.22
C ALA A 217 16.37 24.43 -9.57
N TYR A 218 15.81 23.50 -10.35
CA TYR A 218 15.16 23.82 -11.61
C TYR A 218 14.00 24.78 -11.36
N SER A 219 13.89 25.77 -12.24
CA SER A 219 12.88 26.82 -12.15
C SER A 219 11.99 26.78 -13.38
N GLY A 220 10.68 26.99 -13.16
CA GLY A 220 9.70 27.16 -14.20
C GLY A 220 9.60 28.58 -14.76
N GLY A 221 10.53 29.48 -14.43
CA GLY A 221 10.55 30.85 -14.89
C GLY A 221 11.16 31.04 -16.28
N GLN A 222 10.96 32.22 -16.87
CA GLN A 222 11.55 32.61 -18.15
C GLN A 222 13.06 32.92 -18.06
N SER A 223 13.69 33.05 -19.23
CA SER A 223 15.14 33.26 -19.35
C SER A 223 15.62 34.63 -18.86
N THR A 224 14.77 35.66 -19.00
CA THR A 224 15.03 37.03 -18.59
C THR A 224 13.96 37.53 -17.63
N ILE A 225 14.29 38.55 -16.84
CA ILE A 225 13.34 39.16 -15.90
C ILE A 225 12.18 39.79 -16.67
N GLU A 226 12.46 40.47 -17.78
CA GLU A 226 11.48 41.14 -18.62
C GLU A 226 10.48 40.15 -19.22
N GLU A 227 10.96 39.03 -19.76
CA GLU A 227 10.08 37.95 -20.22
C GLU A 227 9.27 37.35 -19.08
N HIS A 228 9.88 37.15 -17.91
CA HIS A 228 9.18 36.60 -16.75
C HIS A 228 8.06 37.54 -16.28
N ARG A 229 8.31 38.85 -16.21
CA ARG A 229 7.29 39.85 -15.87
C ARG A 229 6.15 39.88 -16.90
N ARG A 230 6.44 39.58 -18.17
CA ARG A 230 5.47 39.64 -19.26
C ARG A 230 4.66 38.35 -19.42
N LEU A 231 5.31 37.19 -19.30
CA LEU A 231 4.76 35.87 -19.62
C LEU A 231 4.47 35.02 -18.38
N GLY A 232 5.03 35.39 -17.23
CA GLY A 232 4.96 34.62 -15.99
C GLY A 232 5.84 33.37 -15.97
N GLY A 233 5.89 32.74 -14.80
CA GLY A 233 6.48 31.44 -14.58
C GLY A 233 5.44 30.31 -14.57
N ASN A 234 5.90 29.08 -14.76
CA ASN A 234 5.08 27.89 -14.64
C ASN A 234 5.35 27.17 -13.30
N PRO A 235 4.46 27.31 -12.28
CA PRO A 235 4.63 26.65 -10.99
C PRO A 235 4.52 25.13 -11.06
N ASP A 236 3.88 24.56 -12.10
CA ASP A 236 3.68 23.11 -12.24
C ASP A 236 5.00 22.35 -12.48
N ILE A 237 6.03 23.05 -12.94
CA ILE A 237 7.38 22.52 -13.17
C ILE A 237 8.44 23.23 -12.31
N ASP A 238 8.04 24.20 -11.48
CA ASP A 238 8.96 24.92 -10.62
C ASP A 238 9.20 24.14 -9.33
N VAL A 239 10.44 23.68 -9.15
CA VAL A 239 10.78 22.79 -8.03
C VAL A 239 10.61 23.50 -6.68
N ALA A 240 10.93 24.80 -6.59
CA ALA A 240 10.81 25.52 -5.32
C ALA A 240 9.34 25.62 -4.89
N TYR A 241 8.44 25.93 -5.83
CA TYR A 241 6.99 25.90 -5.58
C TYR A 241 6.50 24.48 -5.22
N GLN A 242 6.93 23.45 -5.94
CA GLN A 242 6.53 22.07 -5.64
C GLN A 242 7.00 21.63 -4.23
N TYR A 243 8.19 22.04 -3.79
CA TYR A 243 8.67 21.73 -2.44
C TYR A 243 7.90 22.47 -1.35
N LEU A 244 7.53 23.74 -1.59
CA LEU A 244 6.61 24.46 -0.70
C LEU A 244 5.31 23.67 -0.55
N MET A 245 4.66 23.33 -1.67
CA MET A 245 3.39 22.59 -1.70
C MET A 245 3.45 21.21 -1.03
N TYR A 246 4.55 20.46 -1.19
CA TYR A 246 4.64 19.11 -0.64
C TYR A 246 5.13 19.04 0.80
N PHE A 247 5.95 19.99 1.27
CA PHE A 247 6.71 19.81 2.51
C PHE A 247 6.69 21.00 3.47
N PHE A 248 6.83 22.21 2.95
CA PHE A 248 7.21 23.37 3.77
C PHE A 248 6.09 24.36 4.02
N GLU A 249 4.97 24.25 3.31
CA GLU A 249 3.81 25.11 3.49
C GLU A 249 2.53 24.27 3.65
N GLN A 250 1.68 24.64 4.59
CA GLN A 250 0.43 23.95 4.90
C GLN A 250 -0.81 24.80 4.58
N ASP A 251 -0.67 26.11 4.40
CA ASP A 251 -1.77 26.98 4.00
C ASP A 251 -2.00 26.95 2.49
N ASP A 252 -3.04 26.22 2.08
CA ASP A 252 -3.49 26.12 0.69
C ASP A 252 -3.82 27.49 0.06
N SER A 253 -4.30 28.46 0.86
CA SER A 253 -4.65 29.79 0.36
C SER A 253 -3.40 30.58 -0.01
N TYR A 254 -2.37 30.49 0.82
CA TYR A 254 -1.08 31.12 0.56
C TYR A 254 -0.38 30.47 -0.65
N LEU A 255 -0.41 29.13 -0.75
CA LEU A 255 0.09 28.42 -1.94
C LEU A 255 -0.65 28.85 -3.21
N ALA A 256 -1.97 29.04 -3.15
CA ALA A 256 -2.76 29.52 -4.28
C ALA A 256 -2.38 30.95 -4.70
N GLU A 257 -2.11 31.84 -3.73
CA GLU A 257 -1.61 33.20 -4.00
C GLU A 257 -0.23 33.15 -4.68
N LEU A 258 0.71 32.39 -4.12
CA LEU A 258 2.04 32.20 -4.71
C LEU A 258 1.97 31.65 -6.14
N ASN A 259 1.05 30.72 -6.40
CA ASN A 259 0.82 30.16 -7.72
C ASN A 259 0.37 31.25 -8.72
N ALA A 260 -0.66 32.02 -8.35
CA ALA A 260 -1.20 33.08 -9.18
C ALA A 260 -0.19 34.21 -9.43
N ASP A 261 0.55 34.59 -8.40
CA ASP A 261 1.58 35.62 -8.48
C ASP A 261 2.79 35.19 -9.33
N TYR A 262 3.16 33.90 -9.27
CA TYR A 262 4.22 33.38 -10.15
C TYR A 262 3.76 33.32 -11.61
N ARG A 263 2.53 32.86 -11.86
CA ARG A 263 1.93 32.82 -13.22
C ARG A 263 1.70 34.19 -13.82
N SER A 264 1.46 35.21 -13.01
CA SER A 264 1.33 36.60 -13.48
C SER A 264 2.67 37.30 -13.67
N GLY A 265 3.78 36.69 -13.24
CA GLY A 265 5.11 37.31 -13.24
C GLY A 265 5.32 38.33 -12.12
N LYS A 266 4.43 38.40 -11.12
CA LYS A 266 4.58 39.26 -9.93
C LYS A 266 5.68 38.74 -9.00
N ILE A 267 5.80 37.43 -8.84
CA ILE A 267 6.91 36.78 -8.13
C ILE A 267 7.93 36.32 -9.16
N LEU A 268 9.21 36.64 -8.96
CA LEU A 268 10.29 36.13 -9.82
C LEU A 268 10.76 34.75 -9.32
N ALA A 269 11.46 34.01 -10.19
CA ALA A 269 12.06 32.72 -9.83
C ALA A 269 13.01 32.79 -8.63
N GLY A 270 13.74 33.90 -8.48
CA GLY A 270 14.61 34.13 -7.32
C GLY A 270 13.82 34.31 -6.02
N ASP A 271 12.70 35.04 -6.09
CA ASP A 271 11.82 35.29 -4.96
C ASP A 271 11.15 33.99 -4.49
N MET A 272 10.62 33.18 -5.42
CA MET A 272 10.04 31.86 -5.13
C MET A 272 11.06 30.95 -4.42
N LYS A 273 12.31 30.94 -4.89
CA LYS A 273 13.40 30.18 -4.25
C LYS A 273 13.72 30.70 -2.86
N GLN A 274 13.71 32.01 -2.65
CA GLN A 274 13.98 32.60 -1.33
C GLN A 274 12.87 32.25 -0.34
N ILE A 275 11.59 32.36 -0.75
CA ILE A 275 10.44 31.93 0.06
C ILE A 275 10.56 30.45 0.44
N CYS A 276 10.92 29.60 -0.53
CA CYS A 276 11.17 28.18 -0.27
C CYS A 276 12.32 27.94 0.73
N ILE A 277 13.42 28.71 0.64
CA ILE A 277 14.55 28.62 1.58
C ILE A 277 14.13 29.01 2.99
N ASP A 278 13.34 30.06 3.13
CA ASP A 278 12.92 30.57 4.43
C ASP A 278 12.03 29.53 5.13
N GLN A 279 11.00 29.02 4.44
CA GLN A 279 10.13 27.96 4.98
C GLN A 279 10.87 26.64 5.22
N ALA A 280 11.76 26.24 4.32
CA ALA A 280 12.59 25.05 4.51
C ALA A 280 13.50 25.19 5.73
N THR A 281 14.04 26.38 5.99
CA THR A 281 14.91 26.63 7.14
C THR A 281 14.16 26.48 8.44
N GLU A 282 12.96 27.06 8.54
CA GLU A 282 12.09 26.91 9.71
C GLU A 282 11.73 25.43 9.95
N TRP A 283 11.26 24.75 8.90
CA TRP A 283 10.87 23.34 8.98
C TRP A 283 12.03 22.43 9.41
N MET A 284 13.22 22.62 8.82
CA MET A 284 14.39 21.79 9.09
C MET A 284 14.95 22.01 10.50
N ASN A 285 14.97 23.25 11.00
CA ASN A 285 15.38 23.53 12.37
C ASN A 285 14.46 22.83 13.37
N ASN A 286 13.14 22.91 13.17
CA ASN A 286 12.17 22.20 13.99
C ASN A 286 12.37 20.67 13.90
N HIS A 287 12.60 20.13 12.70
CA HIS A 287 12.87 18.71 12.51
C HIS A 287 14.15 18.25 13.24
N HIS A 288 15.24 19.00 13.15
CA HIS A 288 16.51 18.71 13.83
C HIS A 288 16.34 18.73 15.35
N GLU A 289 15.60 19.70 15.87
CA GLU A 289 15.29 19.80 17.29
C GLU A 289 14.50 18.56 17.77
N LEU A 290 13.39 18.22 17.09
CA LEU A 290 12.56 17.05 17.43
C LEU A 290 13.36 15.74 17.34
N ARG A 291 14.23 15.60 16.33
CA ARG A 291 15.10 14.44 16.19
C ARG A 291 16.06 14.31 17.37
N SER A 292 16.70 15.41 17.79
CA SER A 292 17.60 15.41 18.95
C SER A 292 16.87 15.07 20.25
N GLN A 293 15.68 15.64 20.45
CA GLN A 293 14.87 15.37 21.65
C GLN A 293 14.45 13.90 21.75
N THR A 294 14.25 13.20 20.63
CA THR A 294 13.71 11.83 20.59
C THR A 294 14.76 10.74 20.35
N GLU A 295 16.02 11.08 20.10
CA GLU A 295 17.08 10.11 19.78
C GLU A 295 17.23 9.01 20.85
N HIS A 296 17.15 9.39 22.13
CA HIS A 296 17.24 8.44 23.24
C HIS A 296 16.08 7.42 23.28
N MET A 297 14.98 7.68 22.58
CA MET A 297 13.79 6.81 22.57
C MET A 297 13.92 5.67 21.56
N ILE A 298 14.94 5.64 20.69
CA ILE A 298 15.09 4.62 19.64
C ILE A 298 15.01 3.20 20.21
N SER A 299 15.62 2.95 21.37
CA SER A 299 15.58 1.64 22.03
C SER A 299 14.18 1.16 22.40
N ASN A 300 13.21 2.07 22.52
CA ASN A 300 11.83 1.72 22.84
C ASN A 300 11.08 1.12 21.64
N PHE A 301 11.58 1.32 20.42
CA PHE A 301 10.94 0.90 19.17
C PHE A 301 11.65 -0.28 18.49
N LEU A 302 12.85 -0.63 18.95
CA LEU A 302 13.61 -1.76 18.44
C LEU A 302 13.25 -3.04 19.19
N ALA A 303 13.15 -4.14 18.45
CA ALA A 303 12.95 -5.45 19.06
C ALA A 303 14.19 -5.84 19.90
N PRO A 304 14.04 -6.60 21.00
CA PRO A 304 15.16 -7.00 21.84
C PRO A 304 16.28 -7.76 21.10
N ASP A 305 15.94 -8.43 20.00
CA ASP A 305 16.80 -9.24 19.13
C ASP A 305 17.28 -8.49 17.86
N SER A 306 17.06 -7.18 17.77
CA SER A 306 17.44 -6.40 16.58
C SER A 306 18.94 -6.03 16.49
N LYS A 307 19.79 -6.57 17.37
CA LYS A 307 21.22 -6.23 17.47
C LYS A 307 22.12 -7.38 17.04
#